data_AF-I4HE88-F1
#
_entry.id   AF-I4HE88-F1
#
_cell.length_a   1.000
_cell.length_b   1.000
_cell.length_c   1.000
_cell.angle_alpha   90.00
_cell.angle_beta   90.00
_cell.angle_gamma   90.00
#
_symmetry.space_group_name_H-M   'P 1'
#
loop_
_entity.id
_entity.type
_entity.pdbx_description
1 polymer ?
#
loop_
_entity_poly.entity_id
_entity_poly.type
_entity_poly.pdbx_seq_one_letter_code
_entity_poly.pdbx_strand_id
1 'polypeptide(L)'
;MGKSERRALESLLTRLLEHLLKLTYWQSQRDYNQAGWKKEIRNFRIQIKKILKDSPSLKSYLREILQECYLDARNLLIDETELDASIFPLEVLANLEEILDQNWLPDWEAISKDSEQCN
;
A
#
# COMPACT_ATOMS: atom_id res chain seq x y z
N MET A 1 9.74 4.52 24.14
CA MET A 1 8.51 4.81 23.38
C MET A 1 8.56 4.33 21.92
N GLY A 2 9.73 4.07 21.32
CA GLY A 2 9.80 3.71 19.90
C GLY A 2 9.22 2.35 19.46
N LYS A 3 9.06 1.35 20.34
CA LYS A 3 8.59 0.01 19.91
C LYS A 3 7.12 0.00 19.50
N SER A 4 6.27 0.75 20.20
CA SER A 4 4.84 0.87 19.88
C SER A 4 4.62 1.68 18.60
N GLU A 5 5.38 2.76 18.39
CA GLU A 5 5.31 3.57 17.17
C GLU A 5 5.74 2.77 15.93
N ARG A 6 6.79 1.95 16.06
CA ARG A 6 7.23 1.06 14.97
C ARG A 6 6.16 0.05 14.59
N ARG A 7 5.55 -0.62 15.56
CA ARG A 7 4.44 -1.57 15.32
C ARG A 7 3.20 -0.89 14.73
N ALA A 8 2.90 0.34 15.18
CA ALA A 8 1.82 1.12 14.61
C ALA A 8 2.11 1.50 13.15
N LEU A 9 3.33 1.92 12.84
CA LEU A 9 3.75 2.24 11.46
C LEU A 9 3.68 1.02 10.54
N GLU A 10 4.19 -0.13 10.99
CA GLU A 10 4.11 -1.42 10.29
C GLU A 10 2.65 -1.75 9.95
N SER A 11 1.77 -1.77 10.96
CA SER A 11 0.34 -2.03 10.76
C SER A 11 -0.36 -1.02 9.82
N LEU A 12 -0.04 0.27 9.96
CA LEU A 12 -0.60 1.31 9.10
C LEU A 12 -0.10 1.19 7.65
N LEU A 13 1.16 0.83 7.46
CA LEU A 13 1.76 0.65 6.14
C LEU A 13 1.17 -0.57 5.45
N THR A 14 1.08 -1.72 6.12
CA THR A 14 0.46 -2.93 5.57
C THR A 14 -0.98 -2.65 5.13
N ARG A 15 -1.79 -2.01 5.98
CA ARG A 15 -3.19 -1.65 5.64
C ARG A 15 -3.29 -0.66 4.49
N LEU A 16 -2.38 0.31 4.41
CA LEU A 16 -2.30 1.24 3.30
C LEU A 16 -2.04 0.50 1.99
N LEU A 17 -1.03 -0.38 1.96
CA LEU A 17 -0.66 -1.17 0.79
C LEU A 17 -1.79 -2.11 0.35
N GLU A 18 -2.45 -2.77 1.31
CA GLU A 18 -3.60 -3.63 1.07
C GLU A 18 -4.71 -2.85 0.33
N HIS A 19 -5.08 -1.65 0.80
CA HIS A 19 -6.12 -0.85 0.16
C HIS A 19 -5.70 -0.31 -1.21
N LEU A 20 -4.42 -0.01 -1.41
CA LEU A 20 -3.89 0.37 -2.72
C LEU A 20 -3.98 -0.80 -3.71
N LEU A 21 -3.66 -2.02 -3.27
CA LEU A 21 -3.81 -3.23 -4.07
C LEU A 21 -5.28 -3.52 -4.38
N LYS A 22 -6.19 -3.39 -3.39
CA LYS A 22 -7.66 -3.48 -3.62
C LYS A 22 -8.13 -2.53 -4.70
N LEU A 23 -7.72 -1.27 -4.62
CA LEU A 23 -8.11 -0.23 -5.59
C LEU A 23 -7.63 -0.55 -7.02
N THR A 24 -6.49 -1.23 -7.14
CA THR A 24 -5.81 -1.52 -8.40
C THR A 24 -6.35 -2.80 -9.04
N TYR A 25 -6.41 -3.89 -8.28
CA TYR A 25 -6.63 -5.25 -8.80
C TYR A 25 -8.03 -5.79 -8.53
N TRP A 26 -8.74 -5.30 -7.51
CA TRP A 26 -10.09 -5.80 -7.18
C TRP A 26 -11.19 -5.09 -7.99
N GLN A 27 -11.16 -5.29 -9.31
CA GLN A 27 -12.05 -4.58 -10.23
C GLN A 27 -13.55 -4.85 -9.97
N SER A 28 -13.91 -6.08 -9.57
CA SER A 28 -15.31 -6.48 -9.37
C SER A 28 -16.04 -5.71 -8.25
N GLN A 29 -15.32 -5.27 -7.22
CA GLN A 29 -15.87 -4.50 -6.09
C GLN A 29 -15.56 -3.01 -6.16
N ARG A 30 -14.78 -2.59 -7.16
CA ARG A 30 -14.26 -1.22 -7.29
C ARG A 30 -15.38 -0.21 -7.39
N ASP A 31 -16.37 -0.41 -8.25
CA ASP A 31 -17.39 0.61 -8.53
C ASP A 31 -18.21 1.03 -7.30
N TYR A 32 -18.43 0.10 -6.37
CA TYR A 32 -19.20 0.37 -5.14
C TYR A 32 -18.32 0.82 -3.97
N ASN A 33 -17.06 0.35 -3.91
CA ASN A 33 -16.22 0.53 -2.71
C ASN A 33 -15.07 1.54 -2.90
N GLN A 34 -14.78 1.98 -4.13
CA GLN A 34 -13.63 2.85 -4.42
C GLN A 34 -13.60 4.12 -3.56
N ALA A 35 -14.76 4.74 -3.31
CA ALA A 35 -14.84 5.93 -2.47
C ALA A 35 -14.45 5.64 -1.01
N GLY A 36 -14.89 4.50 -0.47
CA GLY A 36 -14.53 4.04 0.87
C GLY A 36 -13.04 3.71 0.98
N TRP A 37 -12.50 2.96 0.01
CA TRP A 37 -11.08 2.63 -0.01
C TRP A 37 -10.19 3.87 -0.15
N LYS A 38 -10.55 4.83 -1.02
CA LYS A 38 -9.84 6.12 -1.13
C LYS A 38 -9.84 6.91 0.18
N LYS A 39 -10.94 6.86 0.94
CA LYS A 39 -11.04 7.49 2.26
C LYS A 39 -10.09 6.82 3.26
N GLU A 40 -10.05 5.49 3.30
CA GLU A 40 -9.15 4.74 4.18
C GLU A 40 -7.67 4.96 3.82
N ILE A 41 -7.32 4.93 2.53
CA ILE A 41 -5.97 5.27 2.02
C ILE A 41 -5.53 6.65 2.55
N ARG A 42 -6.41 7.66 2.41
CA ARG A 42 -6.14 9.01 2.92
C ARG A 42 -5.94 9.02 4.43
N ASN A 43 -6.77 8.30 5.18
CA ASN A 43 -6.68 8.20 6.63
C ASN A 43 -5.36 7.56 7.08
N PHE A 44 -4.92 6.46 6.46
CA PHE A 44 -3.65 5.82 6.78
C PHE A 44 -2.46 6.72 6.47
N ARG A 45 -2.46 7.39 5.30
CA ARG A 45 -1.42 8.37 4.96
C ARG A 45 -1.34 9.52 5.95
N ILE A 46 -2.48 10.04 6.43
CA ILE A 46 -2.50 11.10 7.46
C ILE A 46 -1.89 10.59 8.77
N GLN A 47 -2.26 9.39 9.21
CA GLN A 47 -1.73 8.79 10.43
C GLN A 47 -0.22 8.55 10.35
N ILE A 48 0.27 7.98 9.25
CA ILE A 48 1.71 7.77 9.01
C ILE A 48 2.44 9.12 9.03
N LYS A 49 1.94 10.13 8.30
CA LYS A 49 2.56 11.47 8.28
C LYS A 49 2.60 12.12 9.66
N LYS A 50 1.58 11.90 10.49
CA LYS A 50 1.55 12.41 11.87
C LYS A 50 2.65 11.76 12.72
N ILE A 51 2.79 10.43 12.66
CA ILE A 51 3.85 9.71 13.38
C ILE A 51 5.24 10.16 12.88
N LEU A 52 5.42 10.32 11.57
CA LEU A 52 6.68 10.80 10.99
C LEU A 52 7.00 12.25 11.35
N LYS A 53 5.99 13.09 11.58
CA LYS A 53 6.19 14.47 12.05
C LYS A 53 6.74 14.49 13.48
N ASP A 54 6.23 13.61 14.33
CA ASP A 54 6.66 13.50 15.73
C ASP A 54 8.03 12.78 15.83
N SER A 55 8.28 11.83 14.93
CA SER A 55 9.49 11.00 14.90
C SER A 55 10.07 10.83 13.47
N PRO A 56 10.76 11.85 12.91
CA PRO A 56 11.26 11.81 11.53
C PRO A 56 12.27 10.70 11.24
N SER A 57 13.00 10.25 12.27
CA SER A 57 13.95 9.14 12.18
C SER A 57 13.29 7.81 11.85
N LEU A 58 11.97 7.65 12.09
CA LEU A 58 11.23 6.45 11.71
C LEU A 58 11.01 6.35 10.19
N LYS A 59 11.32 7.39 9.42
CA LYS A 59 11.25 7.33 7.95
C LYS A 59 12.22 6.30 7.36
N SER A 60 13.42 6.13 7.94
CA SER A 60 14.35 5.09 7.47
C SER A 60 13.80 3.71 7.74
N TYR A 61 13.22 3.50 8.92
CA TYR A 61 12.57 2.25 9.30
C TYR A 61 11.41 1.89 8.37
N LEU A 62 10.57 2.85 7.97
CA LEU A 62 9.51 2.61 6.97
C LEU A 62 10.05 2.10 5.63
N ARG A 63 11.21 2.59 5.19
CA ARG A 63 11.83 2.11 3.95
C ARG A 63 12.36 0.68 4.10
N GLU A 64 12.90 0.35 5.27
CA GLU A 64 13.40 -1.00 5.58
C GLU A 64 12.27 -2.05 5.57
N ILE A 65 11.11 -1.72 6.15
CA ILE A 65 9.98 -2.66 6.25
C ILE A 65 9.02 -2.62 5.05
N LEU A 66 9.25 -1.73 4.07
CA LEU A 66 8.30 -1.51 2.97
C LEU A 66 8.02 -2.79 2.18
N GLN A 67 9.07 -3.52 1.81
CA GLN A 67 8.95 -4.77 1.05
C GLN A 67 8.21 -5.84 1.87
N GLU A 68 8.53 -5.98 3.15
CA GLU A 68 7.90 -6.95 4.05
C GLU A 68 6.40 -6.66 4.20
N CYS A 69 6.05 -5.41 4.54
CA CYS A 69 4.67 -4.96 4.66
C CYS A 69 3.87 -5.11 3.35
N TYR A 70 4.54 -4.96 2.20
CA TYR A 70 3.92 -5.17 0.90
C TYR A 70 3.56 -6.64 0.65
N LEU A 71 4.49 -7.56 0.93
CA LEU A 71 4.24 -8.99 0.79
C LEU A 71 3.13 -9.47 1.74
N ASP A 72 3.11 -8.97 2.97
CA ASP A 72 2.03 -9.24 3.92
C ASP A 72 0.67 -8.73 3.40
N ALA A 73 0.63 -7.48 2.92
CA ALA A 73 -0.58 -6.90 2.35
C ALA A 73 -1.08 -7.65 1.11
N ARG A 74 -0.15 -8.13 0.27
CA ARG A 74 -0.46 -8.97 -0.89
C ARG A 74 -1.08 -10.30 -0.46
N ASN A 75 -0.50 -10.98 0.52
CA ASN A 75 -1.01 -12.27 1.00
C ASN A 75 -2.40 -12.11 1.63
N LEU A 76 -2.59 -11.08 2.47
CA LEU A 76 -3.90 -10.76 3.03
C LEU A 76 -4.96 -10.52 1.95
N LEU A 77 -4.58 -9.83 0.87
CA LEU A 77 -5.50 -9.57 -0.22
C LEU A 77 -5.83 -10.83 -1.04
N ILE A 78 -4.84 -11.69 -1.29
CA ILE A 78 -5.07 -12.97 -1.97
C ILE A 78 -6.08 -13.81 -1.17
N ASP A 79 -5.89 -13.90 0.15
CA ASP A 79 -6.77 -14.64 1.05
C ASP A 79 -8.19 -14.04 1.09
N GLU A 80 -8.32 -12.71 1.02
CA GLU A 80 -9.62 -12.03 1.06
C GLU A 80 -10.38 -12.05 -0.27
N THR A 81 -9.66 -11.96 -1.39
CA THR A 81 -10.27 -11.84 -2.72
C THR A 81 -10.48 -13.18 -3.40
N GLU A 82 -9.78 -14.23 -2.96
CA GLU A 82 -9.70 -15.54 -3.61
C GLU A 82 -9.27 -15.45 -5.09
N LEU A 83 -8.64 -14.33 -5.49
CA LEU A 83 -8.10 -14.12 -6.82
C LEU A 83 -6.75 -14.82 -6.98
N ASP A 84 -6.39 -15.11 -8.22
CA ASP A 84 -5.11 -15.74 -8.54
C ASP A 84 -3.93 -14.87 -8.09
N ALA A 85 -3.00 -15.48 -7.34
CA ALA A 85 -1.81 -14.81 -6.81
C ALA A 85 -0.94 -14.17 -7.92
N SER A 86 -1.00 -14.67 -9.15
CA SER A 86 -0.30 -14.13 -10.32
C SER A 86 -0.79 -12.75 -10.77
N ILE A 87 -2.01 -12.36 -10.37
CA ILE A 87 -2.56 -11.03 -10.66
C ILE A 87 -1.85 -9.94 -9.84
N PHE A 88 -1.31 -10.30 -8.66
CA PHE A 88 -0.69 -9.36 -7.74
C PHE A 88 0.84 -9.40 -7.87
N PRO A 89 1.50 -8.28 -8.22
CA PRO A 89 2.95 -8.26 -8.40
C PRO A 89 3.68 -8.53 -7.10
N LEU A 90 4.87 -9.14 -7.20
CA LEU A 90 5.76 -9.39 -6.06
C LEU A 90 6.58 -8.15 -5.65
N GLU A 91 6.70 -7.20 -6.57
CA GLU A 91 7.39 -5.93 -6.35
C GLU A 91 6.43 -4.84 -5.90
N VAL A 92 6.95 -3.90 -5.10
CA VAL A 92 6.16 -2.78 -4.57
C VAL A 92 5.74 -1.86 -5.73
N LEU A 93 4.49 -1.42 -5.71
CA LEU A 93 3.88 -0.59 -6.78
C LEU A 93 4.61 0.73 -7.06
N ALA A 94 5.31 1.28 -6.08
CA ALA A 94 6.00 2.56 -6.16
C ALA A 94 6.98 2.72 -4.98
N ASN A 95 7.78 3.78 -4.99
CA ASN A 95 8.63 4.11 -3.84
C ASN A 95 7.80 4.64 -2.66
N LEU A 96 8.43 4.69 -1.47
CA LEU A 96 7.78 5.15 -0.24
C LEU A 96 7.19 6.56 -0.37
N GLU A 97 7.89 7.47 -1.03
CA GLU A 97 7.44 8.85 -1.21
C GLU A 97 6.12 8.92 -1.99
N GLU A 98 6.00 8.18 -3.09
CA GLU A 98 4.77 8.08 -3.88
C GLU A 98 3.63 7.40 -3.10
N ILE A 99 3.91 6.29 -2.42
CA ILE A 99 2.93 5.59 -1.59
C ILE A 99 2.33 6.50 -0.53
N LEU A 100 3.14 7.39 0.05
CA LEU A 100 2.73 8.37 1.06
C LEU A 100 2.19 9.68 0.48
N ASP A 101 2.28 9.92 -0.83
CA ASP A 101 1.74 11.10 -1.47
C ASP A 101 0.20 11.07 -1.43
N GLN A 102 -0.45 12.18 -1.05
CA GLN A 102 -1.91 12.23 -0.94
C GLN A 102 -2.62 12.26 -2.29
N ASN A 103 -1.92 12.68 -3.35
CA ASN A 103 -2.43 12.84 -4.70
C ASN A 103 -2.10 11.64 -5.59
N TRP A 104 -1.22 10.75 -5.14
CA TRP A 104 -0.87 9.54 -5.89
C TRP A 104 -1.85 8.41 -5.59
N LEU A 105 -2.33 7.74 -6.63
CA LEU A 105 -3.06 6.48 -6.54
C LEU A 105 -2.56 5.59 -7.69
N PRO A 106 -2.34 4.28 -7.43
CA PRO A 106 -1.94 3.35 -8.48
C PRO A 106 -3.05 3.23 -9.51
N ASP A 107 -2.66 3.29 -10.78
CA ASP A 107 -3.53 3.00 -11.90
C ASP A 107 -3.13 1.66 -12.51
N TRP A 108 -4.09 0.75 -12.61
CA TRP A 108 -3.87 -0.59 -13.14
C TRP A 108 -3.41 -0.54 -14.60
N GLU A 109 -3.87 0.44 -15.38
CA GLU A 109 -3.49 0.62 -16.79
C GLU A 109 -2.07 1.17 -16.95
N ALA A 110 -1.56 1.87 -15.94
CA ALA A 110 -0.20 2.37 -15.93
C ALA A 110 0.78 1.25 -15.52
N ILE A 111 0.40 0.43 -14.54
CA ILE A 111 1.24 -0.65 -13.99
C ILE A 111 1.32 -1.86 -14.94
N SER A 112 0.24 -2.18 -15.67
CA SER A 112 0.28 -3.28 -16.64
C SER A 112 1.24 -3.02 -17.82
N LYS A 113 1.42 -1.75 -18.20
CA LYS A 113 2.29 -1.35 -19.33
C LYS A 113 3.78 -1.40 -19.03
N ASP A 114 4.19 -1.20 -17.78
CA ASP A 114 5.60 -1.36 -17.38
C ASP A 114 6.06 -2.83 -17.45
N SER A 115 5.14 -3.78 -17.27
CA SER A 115 5.37 -5.22 -17.45
C SER A 115 5.70 -5.61 -18.91
N GLU A 116 5.31 -4.78 -19.89
CA GLU A 116 5.52 -5.06 -21.32
C GLU A 116 6.86 -4.50 -21.86
N GLN A 117 7.72 -3.91 -21.03
CA GLN A 117 9.06 -3.45 -21.45
C GLN A 117 10.20 -4.44 -21.16
N CYS A 118 9.88 -5.65 -20.72
CA CYS A 118 10.82 -6.77 -20.66
C CYS A 118 10.30 -8.00 -21.42
N ASN A 119 10.04 -7.87 -22.73
CA ASN A 119 10.38 -8.86 -23.77
C ASN A 119 10.00 -8.39 -25.17
#